data_AF-A0A139XD84-F1
#
_entry.id   AF-A0A139XD84-F1
#
_cell.length_a   1.000
_cell.length_b   1.000
_cell.length_c   1.000
_cell.angle_alpha   90.00
_cell.angle_beta   90.00
_cell.angle_gamma   90.00
#
_symmetry.space_group_name_H-M   'P 1'
#
loop_
_entity.id
_entity.type
_entity.pdbx_description
1 polymer ?
#
loop_
_entity_poly.entity_id
_entity_poly.type
_entity_poly.pdbx_seq_one_letter_code
_entity_poly.pdbx_strand_id
1 'polypeptide(L)'
;MQATVERVVDEQAVAQQELNKYIEVQSETIAPEQPIEIDSDYDPRFGTMYRVWHSFHLLGTFYQDLDGKWIAQPCNSEFRPRLNTPDQAQLVIIASYCNLAVATAA
;
A
#
# COMPACT_ATOMS: atom_id res chain seq x y z
N MET A 1 -15.04 -51.22 -40.24
CA MET A 1 -14.39 -51.14 -38.91
C MET A 1 -13.76 -49.77 -38.80
N GLN A 2 -14.33 -48.88 -37.98
CA GLN A 2 -13.70 -47.58 -37.66
C GLN A 2 -12.93 -47.74 -36.36
N ALA A 3 -11.63 -47.43 -36.39
CA ALA A 3 -10.78 -47.47 -35.21
C ALA A 3 -10.97 -46.17 -34.43
N THR A 4 -11.49 -46.28 -33.20
CA THR A 4 -11.54 -45.19 -32.24
C THR A 4 -10.11 -44.95 -31.74
N VAL A 5 -9.52 -43.82 -32.11
CA VAL A 5 -8.21 -43.40 -31.58
C VAL A 5 -8.44 -42.93 -30.15
N GLU A 6 -8.15 -43.80 -29.18
CA GLU A 6 -8.09 -43.41 -27.78
C GLU A 6 -6.94 -42.41 -27.61
N ARG A 7 -7.29 -41.14 -27.39
CA ARG A 7 -6.35 -40.12 -26.95
C ARG A 7 -5.87 -40.53 -25.56
N VAL A 8 -4.67 -41.08 -25.49
CA VAL A 8 -3.92 -41.21 -24.23
C VAL A 8 -3.71 -39.79 -23.73
N VAL A 9 -4.50 -39.37 -22.75
CA VAL A 9 -4.30 -38.10 -22.07
C VAL A 9 -3.12 -38.31 -21.14
N ASP A 10 -2.07 -37.52 -21.34
CA ASP A 10 -0.91 -37.51 -20.45
C ASP A 10 -1.35 -36.92 -19.10
N GLU A 11 -1.69 -37.81 -18.16
CA GLU A 11 -2.16 -37.47 -16.82
C GLU A 11 -1.14 -36.61 -16.06
N GLN A 12 0.15 -36.78 -16.35
CA GLN A 12 1.22 -36.00 -15.74
C GLN A 12 1.24 -34.58 -16.28
N ALA A 13 1.02 -34.38 -17.58
CA ALA A 13 0.87 -33.06 -18.18
C ALA A 13 -0.36 -32.32 -17.64
N VAL A 14 -1.48 -33.03 -17.43
CA VAL A 14 -2.69 -32.46 -16.83
C VAL A 14 -2.46 -32.05 -15.37
N ALA A 15 -1.83 -32.92 -14.57
CA ALA A 15 -1.51 -32.61 -13.18
C ALA A 15 -0.56 -31.40 -13.05
N GLN A 16 0.44 -31.29 -13.94
CA GLN A 16 1.35 -30.16 -13.97
C GLN A 16 0.64 -28.85 -14.33
N GLN A 17 -0.32 -28.90 -15.27
CA GLN A 17 -1.09 -27.73 -15.67
C GLN A 17 -2.01 -27.24 -14.53
N GLU A 18 -2.66 -28.15 -13.81
CA GLU A 18 -3.50 -27.80 -12.65
C GLU A 18 -2.67 -27.23 -11.49
N LEU A 19 -1.48 -27.77 -11.24
CA LEU A 19 -0.54 -27.21 -10.26
C LEU A 19 -0.09 -25.79 -10.63
N ASN A 20 0.25 -25.55 -11.90
CA ASN A 20 0.66 -24.23 -12.37
C ASN A 20 -0.47 -23.20 -12.22
N LYS A 21 -1.71 -23.57 -12.55
CA LYS A 21 -2.89 -22.70 -12.32
C LYS A 21 -3.09 -22.40 -10.84
N TYR A 22 -2.92 -23.40 -9.97
CA TYR A 22 -3.03 -23.19 -8.52
C TYR A 22 -1.97 -22.23 -7.99
N ILE A 23 -0.73 -22.33 -8.49
CA ILE A 23 0.37 -21.42 -8.15
C ILE A 23 0.08 -20.00 -8.66
N GLU A 24 -0.43 -19.84 -9.88
CA GLU A 24 -0.83 -18.52 -10.41
C GLU A 24 -1.92 -17.87 -9.55
N VAL A 25 -3.00 -18.60 -9.24
CA VAL A 25 -4.09 -18.13 -8.37
C VAL A 25 -3.57 -17.75 -6.99
N GLN A 26 -2.70 -18.57 -6.39
CA GLN A 26 -2.08 -18.25 -5.10
C GLN A 26 -1.14 -17.03 -5.21
N SER A 27 -0.38 -16.87 -6.29
CA SER A 27 0.51 -15.73 -6.48
C SER A 27 -0.24 -14.40 -6.58
N GLU A 28 -1.43 -14.40 -7.18
CA GLU A 28 -2.33 -13.24 -7.23
C GLU A 28 -3.04 -13.00 -5.88
N THR A 29 -3.23 -14.06 -5.07
CA THR A 29 -3.91 -13.98 -3.77
C THR A 29 -2.96 -13.67 -2.59
N ILE A 30 -1.65 -13.93 -2.71
CA ILE A 30 -0.67 -13.86 -1.60
C ILE A 30 0.04 -12.51 -1.50
N ALA A 31 -0.14 -11.57 -2.42
CA ALA A 31 0.25 -10.19 -2.16
C ALA A 31 -0.96 -9.48 -1.51
N PRO A 32 -1.08 -9.45 -0.16
CA PRO A 32 -1.92 -8.41 0.43
C PRO A 32 -1.42 -7.08 -0.13
N GLU A 33 -2.34 -6.17 -0.47
CA GLU A 33 -1.98 -4.77 -0.66
C GLU A 33 -0.99 -4.42 0.45
N GLN A 34 0.24 -4.03 0.08
CA GLN A 34 1.30 -3.98 1.08
C GLN A 34 0.84 -3.00 2.16
N PRO A 35 0.93 -3.38 3.46
CA PRO A 35 0.36 -2.56 4.49
C PRO A 35 1.04 -1.19 4.51
N ILE A 36 0.28 -0.17 4.92
CA ILE A 36 0.89 1.13 5.25
C ILE A 36 1.79 0.92 6.47
N GLU A 37 3.05 1.30 6.33
CA GLU A 37 4.06 1.22 7.38
C GLU A 37 4.33 2.63 7.93
N ILE A 38 4.55 2.74 9.23
CA ILE A 38 4.92 4.01 9.88
C ILE A 38 6.14 3.77 10.74
N ASP A 39 7.15 4.61 10.53
CA ASP A 39 8.30 4.70 11.42
C ASP A 39 8.45 6.13 11.94
N SER A 40 9.44 6.33 12.82
CA SER A 40 9.80 7.64 13.35
C SER A 40 11.29 7.89 13.27
N ASP A 41 11.65 9.14 13.06
CA ASP A 41 13.01 9.68 13.18
C ASP A 41 12.99 10.94 14.05
N TYR A 42 14.11 11.27 14.70
CA TYR A 42 14.21 12.46 15.55
C TYR A 42 15.00 13.56 14.84
N ASP A 43 14.34 14.69 14.54
CA ASP A 43 15.01 15.90 14.05
C ASP A 43 15.27 16.87 15.23
N PRO A 44 16.52 17.31 15.45
CA PRO A 44 16.85 18.24 16.54
C PRO A 44 16.11 19.58 16.53
N ARG A 45 15.53 20.00 15.40
CA ARG A 45 14.80 21.26 15.22
C ARG A 45 13.29 21.09 15.33
N PHE A 46 12.76 19.94 14.94
CA PHE A 46 11.31 19.69 14.86
C PHE A 46 10.79 18.64 15.84
N GLY A 47 11.68 17.95 16.56
CA GLY A 47 11.34 16.83 17.43
C GLY A 47 11.11 15.55 16.62
N THR A 48 10.22 14.69 17.12
CA THR A 48 9.92 13.43 16.44
C THR A 48 9.11 13.67 15.17
N MET A 49 9.65 13.21 14.04
CA MET A 49 9.00 13.16 12.74
C MET A 49 8.62 11.72 12.41
N TYR A 50 7.44 11.52 11.88
CA TYR A 50 6.95 10.22 11.44
C TYR A 50 6.94 10.15 9.92
N ARG A 51 7.26 8.98 9.37
CA ARG A 51 7.28 8.73 7.93
C ARG A 51 6.26 7.65 7.61
N VAL A 52 5.43 7.91 6.59
CA VAL A 52 4.42 6.98 6.10
C VAL A 52 4.96 6.33 4.84
N TRP A 53 4.99 5.00 4.83
CA TRP A 53 5.54 4.19 3.76
C TRP A 53 4.47 3.25 3.21
N HIS A 54 4.62 2.95 1.92
CA HIS A 54 3.95 1.84 1.27
C HIS A 54 5.01 1.06 0.51
N SER A 55 5.40 -0.10 1.03
CA SER A 55 6.59 -0.80 0.55
C SER A 55 7.83 0.10 0.66
N PHE A 56 8.66 0.13 -0.38
CA PHE A 56 9.81 1.02 -0.54
C PHE A 56 9.47 2.46 -0.97
N HIS A 57 8.18 2.84 -1.00
CA HIS A 57 7.76 4.19 -1.38
C HIS A 57 7.41 5.05 -0.15
N LEU A 58 8.11 6.16 0.01
CA LEU A 58 7.75 7.20 0.98
C LEU A 58 6.52 7.96 0.47
N LEU A 59 5.42 7.91 1.21
CA LEU A 59 4.18 8.62 0.89
C LEU A 59 4.20 10.06 1.41
N GLY A 60 4.83 10.27 2.57
CA GLY A 60 4.92 11.57 3.20
C GLY A 60 5.43 11.50 4.63
N THR A 61 5.54 12.66 5.25
CA THR A 61 5.93 12.80 6.66
C THR A 61 4.88 13.57 7.44
N PHE A 62 4.83 13.34 8.75
CA PHE A 62 4.05 14.19 9.65
C PHE A 62 4.76 14.38 10.99
N TYR A 63 4.54 15.54 11.60
CA TYR A 63 5.13 15.90 12.89
C TYR A 63 4.21 16.85 13.64
N GLN A 64 4.45 17.02 14.95
CA GLN A 64 3.71 17.97 15.77
C GLN A 64 4.46 19.30 15.83
N ASP A 65 3.77 20.40 15.50
CA ASP A 65 4.31 21.75 15.65
C ASP A 65 4.26 22.23 17.12
N LEU A 66 4.83 23.41 17.37
CA LEU A 66 4.91 24.00 18.70
C LEU A 66 3.55 24.35 19.32
N ASP A 67 2.51 24.50 18.50
CA ASP A 67 1.13 24.75 18.94
C ASP A 67 0.38 23.43 19.22
N GLY A 68 1.06 22.29 19.10
CA GLY A 68 0.49 20.97 19.27
C GLY A 68 -0.32 20.47 18.07
N LYS A 69 -0.31 21.18 16.93
CA LYS A 69 -0.99 20.75 15.69
C LYS A 69 -0.11 19.80 14.90
N TRP A 70 -0.75 18.88 14.20
CA TRP A 70 -0.07 17.90 13.36
C TRP A 70 0.05 18.43 11.93
N ILE A 71 1.27 18.55 11.44
CA ILE A 71 1.56 18.99 10.08
C ILE A 71 1.71 17.75 9.21
N ALA A 72 0.86 17.59 8.19
CA ALA A 72 1.01 16.54 7.19
C ALA A 72 1.79 17.05 5.97
N GLN A 73 2.75 16.28 5.47
CA GLN A 73 3.56 16.60 4.30
C GLN A 73 3.55 15.44 3.30
N PRO A 74 2.52 15.33 2.44
CA PRO A 74 2.54 14.36 1.36
C PRO A 74 3.69 14.65 0.38
N CYS A 75 4.38 13.61 -0.10
CA CYS A 75 5.51 13.77 -1.02
C CYS A 75 5.09 14.24 -2.42
N ASN A 76 3.86 13.96 -2.84
CA ASN A 76 3.33 14.28 -4.16
C ASN A 76 2.52 15.59 -4.20
N SER A 77 2.57 16.41 -3.15
CA SER A 77 1.80 17.64 -3.04
C SER A 77 2.57 18.70 -2.26
N GLU A 78 2.31 19.98 -2.55
CA GLU A 78 2.78 21.10 -1.73
C GLU A 78 1.81 21.46 -0.59
N PHE A 79 0.67 20.74 -0.50
CA PHE A 79 -0.31 20.95 0.54
C PHE A 79 0.22 20.51 1.92
N ARG A 80 0.12 21.38 2.93
CA ARG A 80 0.65 21.18 4.28
C ARG A 80 -0.39 21.52 5.34
N PRO A 81 -1.46 20.73 5.50
CA PRO A 81 -2.53 21.05 6.44
C PRO A 81 -2.05 20.94 7.90
N ARG A 82 -2.61 21.80 8.74
CA ARG A 82 -2.47 21.76 10.21
C ARG A 82 -3.68 21.03 10.78
N LEU A 83 -3.46 19.92 11.46
CA LEU A 83 -4.48 18.97 11.89
C LEU A 83 -4.47 18.82 13.41
N ASN A 84 -5.54 18.25 13.96
CA ASN A 84 -5.70 18.13 15.41
C ASN A 84 -5.16 16.81 15.96
N THR A 85 -5.08 15.78 15.12
CA THR A 85 -4.65 14.43 15.54
C THR A 85 -3.63 13.84 14.55
N PRO A 86 -2.77 12.91 15.01
CA PRO A 86 -1.85 12.21 14.12
C PRO A 86 -2.59 11.37 13.07
N ASP A 87 -3.71 10.74 13.45
CA ASP A 87 -4.52 9.94 12.53
C ASP A 87 -5.03 10.75 11.34
N GLN A 88 -5.43 12.01 11.58
CA GLN A 88 -5.81 12.92 10.49
C GLN A 88 -4.65 13.18 9.54
N ALA A 89 -3.43 13.35 10.07
CA ALA A 89 -2.24 13.59 9.25
C ALA A 89 -1.88 12.37 8.40
N GLN A 90 -1.95 11.18 8.98
CA GLN A 90 -1.80 9.92 8.27
C GLN A 90 -2.82 9.77 7.14
N LEU A 91 -4.13 10.01 7.43
CA LEU A 91 -5.20 9.89 6.43
C LEU A 91 -5.00 10.85 5.25
N VAL A 92 -4.57 12.08 5.50
CA VAL A 92 -4.28 13.05 4.42
C VAL A 92 -3.15 12.55 3.52
N ILE A 93 -2.08 12.00 4.09
CA ILE A 93 -0.94 11.47 3.32
C ILE A 93 -1.37 10.29 2.46
N ILE A 94 -2.10 9.33 3.04
CA ILE A 94 -2.60 8.14 2.33
C ILE A 94 -3.55 8.55 1.21
N ALA A 95 -4.50 9.45 1.50
CA ALA A 95 -5.47 9.89 0.50
C ALA A 95 -4.82 10.67 -0.65
N SER A 96 -3.79 11.47 -0.37
CA SER A 96 -2.99 12.16 -1.39
C SER A 96 -2.31 11.16 -2.34
N TYR A 97 -1.85 10.01 -1.82
CA TYR A 97 -1.26 8.95 -2.63
C TYR A 97 -2.30 8.21 -3.49
N CYS A 98 -3.47 7.90 -2.93
CA CYS A 98 -4.57 7.23 -3.64
C CYS A 98 -5.32 8.16 -4.63
N ASN A 99 -4.87 9.41 -4.79
CA ASN A 99 -5.57 10.47 -5.51
C ASN A 99 -7.04 10.66 -5.05
N LEU A 100 -7.30 10.31 -3.78
CA LEU A 100 -8.60 10.43 -3.17
C LEU A 100 -8.72 11.88 -2.69
N ALA A 101 -9.51 12.69 -3.39
CA ALA A 101 -9.78 14.07 -2.98
C ALA A 101 -10.50 14.05 -1.63
N VAL A 102 -9.77 14.29 -0.53
CA VAL A 102 -10.38 14.46 0.79
C VAL A 102 -11.03 15.83 0.79
N ALA A 103 -12.35 15.86 0.63
CA ALA A 103 -13.12 17.07 0.87
C ALA A 103 -12.99 17.44 2.36
N THR A 104 -12.13 18.42 2.67
CA THR A 104 -12.04 19.02 4.00
C THR A 104 -13.31 19.84 4.23
N ALA A 105 -14.19 19.39 5.13
CA ALA A 105 -15.29 20.19 5.63
C ALA A 105 -14.74 21.42 6.38
N ALA A 106 -15.25 22.60 6.02
CA ALA A 106 -14.90 23.92 6.55
C ALA A 106 -15.53 24.18 7.93
#